data_AF-A0A9Q0IMK6-F1
#
_entry.id   AF-A0A9Q0IMK6-F1
#
_cell.length_a   1.000
_cell.length_b   1.000
_cell.length_c   1.000
_cell.angle_alpha   90.00
_cell.angle_beta   90.00
_cell.angle_gamma   90.00
#
_symmetry.space_group_name_H-M   'P 1'
#
loop_
_entity.id
_entity.type
_entity.pdbx_description
1 polymer ?
#
loop_
_entity_poly.entity_id
_entity_poly.type
_entity_poly.pdbx_seq_one_letter_code
_entity_poly.pdbx_strand_id
1 'polypeptide(L)'
;MSFSKPALKRKVGDEHRQFQEKWETEYFFVEHRGTPTCLICTEKVAVHKEYNIKCHYSTRHAEKNAKYQGDEREDRVANLKRCLLRQQDFFKKASKESDAAVEASYVVSEMIAKAGKPFKDGEFIKKYMLQAASIVCPENKVIPMHGQTTAQEIFRQLCDAIVDAGLPWKRFAGITTDGAPSMTGRRNGLVALVQRKLGEEGVEEAIALHCIIHQQA
;
A
#
# COMPACT_ATOMS: atom_id res chain seq x y z
N MET A 1 -10.22 -27.64 -66.87
CA MET A 1 -10.58 -27.41 -65.46
C MET A 1 -9.38 -26.76 -64.79
N SER A 2 -9.47 -25.47 -64.47
CA SER A 2 -8.39 -24.70 -63.86
C SER A 2 -8.40 -24.89 -62.34
N PHE A 3 -7.36 -25.51 -61.79
CA PHE A 3 -7.17 -25.67 -60.35
C PHE A 3 -6.79 -24.32 -59.74
N SER A 4 -7.68 -23.76 -58.91
CA SER A 4 -7.42 -22.56 -58.12
C SER A 4 -6.31 -22.84 -57.09
N LYS A 5 -5.29 -21.98 -57.05
CA LYS A 5 -4.22 -22.04 -56.05
C LYS A 5 -4.80 -21.93 -54.63
N PRO A 6 -4.34 -22.74 -53.64
CA PRO A 6 -4.79 -22.60 -52.27
C PRO A 6 -4.35 -21.25 -51.71
N ALA A 7 -5.25 -20.57 -51.01
CA ALA A 7 -4.94 -19.32 -50.33
C ALA A 7 -3.82 -19.54 -49.30
N LEU A 8 -2.75 -18.75 -49.40
CA LEU A 8 -1.66 -18.74 -48.43
C LEU A 8 -2.22 -18.44 -47.03
N LYS A 9 -2.09 -19.39 -46.10
CA LYS A 9 -2.39 -19.16 -44.68
C LYS A 9 -1.39 -18.14 -44.14
N ARG A 10 -1.88 -16.92 -43.89
CA ARG A 10 -1.09 -15.82 -43.32
C ARG A 10 -0.63 -16.20 -41.91
N LYS A 11 0.68 -16.11 -41.63
CA LYS A 11 1.25 -16.38 -40.31
C LYS A 11 1.00 -15.18 -39.39
N VAL A 12 0.72 -15.46 -38.11
CA VAL A 12 0.34 -14.46 -37.09
C VAL A 12 1.46 -13.44 -36.78
N GLY A 13 2.72 -13.78 -37.08
CA GLY A 13 3.89 -12.94 -36.76
C GLY A 13 4.17 -11.77 -37.72
N ASP A 14 3.51 -11.69 -38.88
CA ASP A 14 3.84 -10.68 -39.91
C ASP A 14 2.99 -9.40 -39.82
N GLU A 15 1.94 -9.40 -39.00
CA GLU A 15 1.08 -8.24 -38.81
C GLU A 15 1.47 -7.57 -37.47
N HIS A 16 2.00 -6.35 -37.52
CA HIS A 16 2.25 -5.47 -36.36
C HIS A 16 0.92 -5.15 -35.63
N ARG A 17 0.36 -6.17 -34.96
CA ARG A 17 -0.93 -6.13 -34.28
C ARG A 17 -0.74 -5.52 -32.90
N GLN A 18 -0.71 -4.19 -32.87
CA GLN A 18 -0.62 -3.41 -31.63
C GLN A 18 -2.02 -3.15 -31.06
N PHE A 19 -2.09 -2.95 -29.75
CA PHE A 19 -3.30 -2.48 -29.09
C PHE A 19 -3.66 -1.07 -29.58
N GLN A 20 -4.95 -0.78 -29.72
CA GLN A 20 -5.43 0.55 -30.10
C GLN A 20 -6.18 1.19 -28.92
N GLU A 21 -5.76 2.37 -28.49
CA GLU A 21 -6.35 3.08 -27.34
C GLU A 21 -7.86 3.31 -27.48
N LYS A 22 -8.36 3.51 -28.71
CA LYS A 22 -9.81 3.63 -28.97
C LYS A 22 -10.63 2.44 -28.47
N TRP A 23 -10.02 1.24 -28.36
CA TRP A 23 -10.70 0.05 -27.86
C TRP A 23 -11.04 0.14 -26.36
N GLU A 24 -10.41 1.05 -25.62
CA GLU A 24 -10.75 1.35 -24.23
C GLU A 24 -12.16 1.90 -24.12
N THR A 25 -12.48 2.92 -24.91
CA THR A 25 -13.80 3.55 -24.88
C THR A 25 -14.79 2.75 -25.72
N GLU A 26 -14.41 2.23 -26.90
CA GLU A 26 -15.32 1.51 -27.79
C GLU A 26 -15.76 0.16 -27.20
N TYR A 27 -14.85 -0.59 -26.56
CA TYR A 27 -15.09 -1.98 -26.19
C TYR A 27 -14.78 -2.30 -24.71
N PHE A 28 -14.37 -1.33 -23.90
CA PHE A 28 -13.92 -1.52 -22.50
C PHE A 28 -12.74 -2.48 -22.38
N PHE A 29 -11.74 -2.35 -23.26
CA PHE A 29 -10.51 -3.14 -23.20
C PHE A 29 -9.30 -2.28 -22.86
N VAL A 30 -8.30 -2.84 -22.18
CA VAL A 30 -7.01 -2.17 -21.97
C VAL A 30 -5.87 -3.15 -22.29
N GLU A 31 -4.72 -2.64 -22.72
CA GLU A 31 -3.52 -3.46 -22.76
C GLU A 31 -2.94 -3.62 -21.36
N HIS A 32 -2.96 -4.85 -20.84
CA HIS A 32 -2.40 -5.16 -19.54
C HIS A 32 -1.38 -6.29 -19.65
N ARG A 33 -0.12 -6.00 -19.26
CA ARG A 33 1.03 -6.92 -19.36
C ARG A 33 1.22 -7.51 -20.77
N GLY A 34 1.04 -6.67 -21.80
CA GLY A 34 1.18 -7.07 -23.21
C GLY A 34 0.03 -7.92 -23.75
N THR A 35 -1.12 -7.94 -23.07
CA THR A 35 -2.32 -8.67 -23.53
C THR A 35 -3.58 -7.79 -23.42
N PRO A 36 -4.45 -7.76 -24.44
CA PRO A 36 -5.76 -7.12 -24.36
C PRO A 36 -6.59 -7.78 -23.26
N THR A 37 -7.03 -6.99 -22.30
CA THR A 37 -7.79 -7.43 -21.13
C THR A 37 -9.10 -6.66 -21.04
N CYS A 38 -10.21 -7.38 -20.90
CA CYS A 38 -11.54 -6.78 -20.73
C CYS A 38 -11.65 -6.12 -19.34
N LEU A 39 -12.01 -4.84 -19.28
CA LEU A 39 -12.18 -4.11 -18.02
C LEU A 39 -13.44 -4.54 -17.24
N ILE A 40 -14.40 -5.20 -17.90
CA ILE A 40 -15.68 -5.58 -17.29
C ILE A 40 -15.58 -6.95 -16.60
N CYS A 41 -14.96 -7.92 -17.26
CA CYS A 41 -14.88 -9.31 -16.78
C CYS A 41 -13.45 -9.83 -16.55
N THR A 42 -12.44 -8.99 -16.74
CA THR A 42 -11.01 -9.29 -16.57
C THR A 42 -10.44 -10.43 -17.42
N GLU A 43 -11.21 -10.92 -18.40
CA GLU A 43 -10.78 -11.94 -19.35
C GLU A 43 -9.77 -11.38 -20.35
N LYS A 44 -8.74 -12.18 -20.67
CA LYS A 44 -7.68 -11.84 -21.62
C LYS A 44 -8.00 -12.37 -23.01
N VAL A 45 -7.77 -11.57 -24.02
CA VAL A 45 -7.85 -11.98 -25.43
C VAL A 45 -6.43 -12.18 -25.95
N ALA A 46 -6.06 -13.41 -26.31
CA ALA A 46 -4.68 -13.76 -26.65
C ALA A 46 -4.11 -13.03 -27.89
N VAL A 47 -4.97 -12.48 -28.75
CA VAL A 47 -4.55 -11.84 -30.00
C VAL A 47 -5.08 -10.41 -30.06
N HIS A 48 -4.19 -9.46 -30.30
CA HIS A 48 -4.47 -8.03 -30.56
C HIS A 48 -5.22 -7.84 -31.89
N LYS A 49 -6.47 -8.29 -31.96
CA LYS A 49 -7.31 -8.18 -33.15
C LYS A 49 -8.65 -7.59 -32.76
N GLU A 50 -8.99 -6.46 -33.38
CA GLU A 50 -10.25 -5.76 -33.13
C GLU A 50 -11.47 -6.69 -33.24
N TYR A 51 -11.49 -7.59 -34.24
CA TYR A 51 -12.55 -8.60 -34.37
C TYR A 51 -12.78 -9.42 -33.09
N ASN A 52 -11.71 -9.88 -32.43
CA ASN A 52 -11.83 -10.71 -31.22
C ASN A 52 -12.34 -9.88 -30.03
N ILE A 53 -11.80 -8.67 -29.87
CA ILE A 53 -12.16 -7.71 -28.82
C ILE A 53 -13.63 -7.28 -28.97
N LYS A 54 -14.01 -6.88 -30.19
CA LYS A 54 -15.37 -6.49 -30.54
C LYS A 54 -16.35 -7.65 -30.37
N CYS A 55 -15.99 -8.86 -30.79
CA CYS A 55 -16.84 -10.04 -30.61
C CYS A 55 -17.08 -10.34 -29.13
N HIS A 56 -16.02 -10.31 -28.31
CA HIS A 56 -16.11 -10.47 -26.85
C HIS A 56 -17.07 -9.42 -26.24
N TYR A 57 -16.87 -8.13 -26.55
CA TYR A 57 -17.72 -7.07 -26.02
C TYR A 57 -19.17 -7.23 -26.49
N SER A 58 -19.39 -7.46 -27.79
CA SER A 58 -20.73 -7.51 -28.40
C SER A 58 -21.56 -8.66 -27.85
N THR A 59 -20.95 -9.83 -27.63
CA THR A 59 -21.67 -11.03 -27.19
C THR A 59 -21.92 -11.08 -25.68
N ARG A 60 -21.04 -10.46 -24.87
CA ARG A 60 -21.08 -10.62 -23.40
C ARG A 60 -21.49 -9.37 -22.64
N HIS A 61 -21.27 -8.19 -23.23
CA HIS A 61 -21.27 -6.94 -22.47
C HIS A 61 -22.06 -5.80 -23.12
N ALA A 62 -22.32 -5.86 -24.43
CA ALA A 62 -22.96 -4.76 -25.16
C ALA A 62 -24.35 -4.40 -24.62
N GLU A 63 -25.23 -5.37 -24.37
CA GLU A 63 -26.60 -5.11 -23.89
C GLU A 63 -26.61 -4.30 -22.59
N LYS A 64 -25.81 -4.72 -21.61
CA LYS A 64 -25.76 -4.09 -20.27
C LYS A 64 -24.99 -2.77 -20.25
N ASN A 65 -24.09 -2.54 -21.20
CA ASN A 65 -23.24 -1.35 -21.25
C ASN A 65 -23.63 -0.37 -22.37
N ALA A 66 -24.66 -0.67 -23.16
CA ALA A 66 -25.21 0.22 -24.18
C ALA A 66 -25.74 1.54 -23.60
N LYS A 67 -26.11 1.54 -22.31
CA LYS A 67 -26.58 2.73 -21.59
C LYS A 67 -25.53 3.82 -21.39
N TYR A 68 -24.25 3.49 -21.45
CA TYR A 68 -23.17 4.46 -21.24
C TYR A 68 -22.73 5.06 -22.59
N GLN A 69 -22.84 6.38 -22.72
CA GLN A 69 -22.44 7.15 -23.90
C GLN A 69 -21.69 8.43 -23.48
N GLY A 70 -20.86 8.96 -24.38
CA GLY A 70 -20.08 10.17 -24.13
C GLY A 70 -19.26 10.09 -22.84
N ASP A 71 -19.27 11.18 -22.07
CA ASP A 71 -18.49 11.36 -20.84
C ASP A 71 -18.77 10.26 -19.80
N GLU A 72 -20.02 9.80 -19.65
CA GLU A 72 -20.37 8.73 -18.69
C GLU A 72 -19.65 7.41 -19.01
N ARG A 73 -19.36 7.18 -20.30
CA ARG A 73 -18.63 6.01 -20.76
C ARG A 73 -17.14 6.13 -20.43
N GLU A 74 -16.57 7.31 -20.63
CA GLU A 74 -15.17 7.60 -20.27
C GLU A 74 -14.95 7.50 -18.77
N ASP A 75 -15.86 8.06 -17.96
CA ASP A 75 -15.82 7.95 -16.50
C ASP A 75 -15.88 6.50 -16.02
N ARG A 76 -16.70 5.67 -16.69
CA ARG A 76 -16.77 4.24 -16.39
C ARG A 76 -15.47 3.52 -16.73
N VAL A 77 -14.88 3.80 -17.89
CA VAL A 77 -13.58 3.25 -18.28
C VAL A 77 -12.50 3.65 -17.26
N ALA A 78 -12.44 4.93 -16.88
CA ALA A 78 -11.50 5.44 -15.90
C ALA A 78 -11.66 4.76 -14.53
N ASN A 79 -12.89 4.59 -14.06
CA ASN A 79 -13.18 3.88 -12.81
C ASN A 79 -12.77 2.40 -12.88
N LEU A 80 -13.11 1.70 -13.97
CA LEU A 80 -12.75 0.28 -14.12
C LEU A 80 -11.24 0.07 -14.20
N LYS A 81 -10.51 0.96 -14.90
CA LYS A 81 -9.03 0.96 -14.89
C LYS A 81 -8.48 1.14 -13.48
N ARG A 82 -9.02 2.08 -12.70
CA ARG A 82 -8.62 2.30 -11.30
C ARG A 82 -8.87 1.07 -10.43
N CYS A 83 -10.01 0.41 -10.61
CA CYS A 83 -10.33 -0.85 -9.93
C CYS A 83 -9.34 -1.97 -10.29
N LEU A 84 -9.00 -2.12 -11.57
CA LEU A 84 -8.06 -3.14 -12.04
C LEU A 84 -6.64 -2.90 -11.51
N LEU A 85 -6.21 -1.64 -11.40
CA LEU A 85 -4.92 -1.29 -10.79
C LEU A 85 -4.93 -1.58 -9.28
N ARG A 86 -5.99 -1.18 -8.57
CA ARG A 86 -6.13 -1.42 -7.13
C ARG A 86 -6.11 -2.90 -6.76
N GLN A 87 -6.70 -3.77 -7.60
CA GLN A 87 -6.61 -5.22 -7.43
C GLN A 87 -5.16 -5.73 -7.46
N GLN A 88 -4.29 -5.12 -8.27
CA GLN A 88 -2.87 -5.50 -8.34
C GLN A 88 -2.06 -4.90 -7.19
N ASP A 89 -2.41 -3.70 -6.75
CA ASP A 89 -1.72 -3.01 -5.66
C ASP A 89 -1.78 -3.80 -4.36
N PHE A 90 -2.87 -4.54 -4.12
CA PHE A 90 -2.99 -5.42 -2.97
C PHE A 90 -1.89 -6.51 -2.95
N PHE A 91 -1.68 -7.21 -4.07
CA PHE A 91 -0.63 -8.24 -4.18
C PHE A 91 0.78 -7.64 -4.18
N LYS A 92 0.96 -6.48 -4.83
CA LYS A 92 2.25 -5.77 -4.82
C LYS A 92 2.63 -5.30 -3.42
N LYS A 93 1.66 -4.82 -2.64
CA LYS A 93 1.90 -4.40 -1.25
C LYS A 93 2.40 -5.57 -0.40
N ALA A 94 1.74 -6.73 -0.47
CA ALA A 94 2.17 -7.93 0.25
C ALA A 94 3.59 -8.39 -0.15
N SER A 95 3.93 -8.34 -1.44
CA SER A 95 5.30 -8.65 -1.91
C SER A 95 6.34 -7.67 -1.36
N LYS A 96 6.04 -6.37 -1.40
CA LYS A 96 6.95 -5.32 -0.91
C LYS A 96 7.23 -5.45 0.58
N GLU A 97 6.22 -5.80 1.39
CA GLU A 97 6.41 -6.06 2.83
C GLU A 97 7.38 -7.23 3.06
N SER A 98 7.24 -8.31 2.27
CA SER A 98 8.16 -9.45 2.32
C SER A 98 9.59 -9.07 1.88
N ASP A 99 9.72 -8.32 0.77
CA ASP A 99 11.03 -7.90 0.24
C ASP A 99 11.76 -6.99 1.23
N ALA A 100 11.05 -6.03 1.84
CA ALA A 100 11.60 -5.14 2.86
C ALA A 100 12.03 -5.89 4.13
N ALA A 101 11.27 -6.91 4.56
CA ALA A 101 11.65 -7.76 5.68
C ALA A 101 12.95 -8.55 5.39
N VAL A 102 13.08 -9.08 4.17
CA VAL A 102 14.29 -9.78 3.73
C VAL A 102 15.47 -8.81 3.68
N GLU A 103 15.32 -7.64 3.05
CA GLU A 103 16.35 -6.60 3.02
C GLU A 103 16.82 -6.21 4.42
N ALA A 104 15.87 -5.92 5.32
CA ALA A 104 16.17 -5.58 6.71
C ALA A 104 16.96 -6.69 7.42
N SER A 105 16.59 -7.96 7.20
CA SER A 105 17.31 -9.09 7.81
C SER A 105 18.77 -9.19 7.34
N TYR A 106 19.05 -8.96 6.06
CA TYR A 106 20.40 -8.97 5.52
C TYR A 106 21.23 -7.79 6.04
N VAL A 107 20.66 -6.58 6.04
CA VAL A 107 21.33 -5.37 6.57
C VAL A 107 21.67 -5.55 8.05
N VAL A 108 20.72 -6.04 8.86
CA VAL A 108 20.95 -6.30 10.28
C VAL A 108 22.04 -7.37 10.48
N SER A 109 22.00 -8.45 9.68
CA SER A 109 23.01 -9.52 9.75
C SER A 109 24.41 -9.01 9.42
N GLU A 110 24.54 -8.17 8.38
CA GLU A 110 25.80 -7.53 8.01
C GLU A 110 26.33 -6.61 9.12
N MET A 111 25.44 -5.81 9.73
CA MET A 111 25.81 -4.93 10.86
C MET A 111 26.31 -5.73 12.06
N ILE A 112 25.65 -6.85 12.39
CA ILE A 112 26.06 -7.77 13.47
C ILE A 112 27.45 -8.35 13.16
N ALA A 113 27.63 -8.88 11.95
CA ALA A 113 28.89 -9.48 11.53
C ALA A 113 30.06 -8.47 11.57
N LYS A 114 29.83 -7.23 11.11
CA LYS A 114 30.85 -6.17 11.12
C LYS A 114 31.19 -5.66 12.52
N ALA A 115 30.22 -5.60 13.42
CA ALA A 115 30.44 -5.06 14.75
C ALA A 115 31.12 -6.06 15.70
N GLY A 116 30.84 -7.36 15.54
CA GLY A 116 31.40 -8.41 16.41
C GLY A 116 31.04 -8.25 17.89
N LYS A 117 29.98 -7.49 18.20
CA LYS A 117 29.57 -7.17 19.57
C LYS A 117 28.60 -8.21 20.14
N PRO A 118 28.61 -8.48 21.46
CA PRO A 118 27.61 -9.32 22.09
C PRO A 118 26.19 -8.72 22.00
N PHE A 119 25.17 -9.58 21.91
CA PHE A 119 23.74 -9.22 21.96
C PHE A 119 23.25 -8.69 23.32
N LYS A 120 24.14 -8.09 24.11
CA LYS A 120 23.84 -7.46 25.40
C LYS A 120 24.14 -5.95 25.38
N ASP A 121 24.79 -5.46 24.33
CA ASP A 121 25.02 -4.04 24.14
C ASP A 121 23.72 -3.37 23.64
N GLY A 122 23.02 -2.70 24.57
CA GLY A 122 21.74 -2.05 24.29
C GLY A 122 21.82 -0.93 23.25
N GLU A 123 22.94 -0.20 23.17
CA GLU A 123 23.13 0.82 22.13
C GLU A 123 23.28 0.19 20.75
N PHE A 124 24.01 -0.92 20.70
CA PHE A 124 24.14 -1.71 19.49
C PHE A 124 22.80 -2.30 19.04
N ILE A 125 22.00 -2.82 19.99
CA ILE A 125 20.65 -3.33 19.72
C ILE A 125 19.75 -2.23 19.17
N LYS A 126 19.73 -1.07 19.82
CA LYS A 126 18.98 0.10 19.37
C LYS A 126 19.34 0.50 17.94
N LYS A 127 20.63 0.48 17.59
CA LYS A 127 21.11 0.89 16.26
C LYS A 127 20.52 0.04 15.12
N TYR A 128 20.60 -1.29 15.20
CA TYR A 128 20.08 -2.13 14.11
C TYR A 128 18.55 -2.21 14.13
N MET A 129 17.89 -2.06 15.29
CA MET A 129 16.42 -1.97 15.37
C MET A 129 15.89 -0.74 14.64
N LEU A 130 16.55 0.41 14.79
CA LEU A 130 16.19 1.62 14.04
C LEU A 130 16.43 1.45 12.53
N GLN A 131 17.53 0.81 12.15
CA GLN A 131 17.81 0.50 10.76
C GLN A 131 16.72 -0.41 10.16
N ALA A 132 16.38 -1.50 10.86
CA ALA A 132 15.32 -2.41 10.44
C ALA A 132 13.97 -1.69 10.31
N ALA A 133 13.62 -0.85 11.28
CA ALA A 133 12.38 -0.06 11.24
C ALA A 133 12.33 0.90 10.04
N SER A 134 13.45 1.52 9.69
CA SER A 134 13.52 2.43 8.53
C SER A 134 13.28 1.71 7.18
N ILE A 135 13.61 0.43 7.11
CA ILE A 135 13.42 -0.40 5.91
C ILE A 135 12.00 -1.00 5.87
N VAL A 136 11.54 -1.58 6.98
CA VAL A 136 10.26 -2.29 7.05
C VAL A 136 9.06 -1.34 7.17
N CYS A 137 9.24 -0.20 7.81
CA CYS A 137 8.17 0.77 8.06
C CYS A 137 8.60 2.20 7.66
N PRO A 138 8.93 2.47 6.38
CA PRO A 138 9.47 3.76 5.95
C PRO A 138 8.50 4.93 6.14
N GLU A 139 7.19 4.65 6.16
CA GLU A 139 6.15 5.64 6.42
C GLU A 139 6.00 5.98 7.92
N ASN A 140 6.56 5.16 8.81
CA ASN A 140 6.48 5.35 10.26
C ASN A 140 7.83 5.86 10.79
N LYS A 141 7.83 7.03 11.42
CA LYS A 141 9.01 7.56 12.09
C LYS A 141 9.18 6.89 13.46
N VAL A 142 10.20 6.06 13.62
CA VAL A 142 10.58 5.49 14.92
C VAL A 142 11.54 6.44 15.62
N ILE A 143 11.15 6.88 16.82
CA ILE A 143 11.92 7.83 17.62
C ILE A 143 12.37 7.13 18.90
N PRO A 144 13.69 6.99 19.14
CA PRO A 144 14.16 6.37 20.36
C PRO A 144 13.88 7.28 21.56
N MET A 145 13.37 6.69 22.62
CA MET A 145 13.26 7.38 23.91
C MET A 145 14.58 7.30 24.68
N HIS A 146 14.90 8.36 25.42
CA HIS A 146 16.12 8.49 26.23
C HIS A 146 15.73 8.75 27.69
N GLY A 147 16.60 8.44 28.64
CA GLY A 147 16.32 8.72 30.06
C GLY A 147 15.33 7.75 30.72
N GLN A 148 14.52 8.26 31.67
CA GLN A 148 13.66 7.43 32.50
C GLN A 148 12.33 7.11 31.82
N THR A 149 11.78 5.94 32.13
CA THR A 149 10.48 5.47 31.61
C THR A 149 9.28 6.01 32.42
N THR A 150 9.39 7.23 32.94
CA THR A 150 8.27 7.89 33.62
C THR A 150 7.32 8.50 32.60
N ALA A 151 6.04 8.61 32.96
CA ALA A 151 5.03 9.18 32.08
C ALA A 151 5.38 10.59 31.60
N GLN A 152 5.92 11.41 32.50
CA GLN A 152 6.28 12.80 32.23
C GLN A 152 7.41 12.90 31.23
N GLU A 153 8.44 12.06 31.37
CA GLU A 153 9.59 12.06 30.49
C GLU A 153 9.22 11.54 29.09
N ILE A 154 8.38 10.50 29.03
CA ILE A 154 7.83 9.99 27.77
C ILE A 154 6.95 11.06 27.10
N PHE A 155 6.09 11.74 27.87
CA PHE A 155 5.23 12.81 27.36
C PHE A 155 6.04 13.99 26.81
N ARG A 156 7.11 14.39 27.51
CA ARG A 156 8.02 15.46 27.05
C ARG A 156 8.65 15.10 25.70
N GLN A 157 9.20 13.91 25.58
CA GLN A 157 9.80 13.45 24.31
C GLN A 157 8.78 13.27 23.19
N LEU A 158 7.53 12.90 23.51
CA LEU A 158 6.44 12.88 22.54
C LEU A 158 6.12 14.29 22.01
N CYS A 159 6.09 15.30 22.89
CA CYS A 159 5.89 16.69 22.49
C CYS A 159 7.01 17.16 21.56
N ASP A 160 8.28 16.92 21.93
CA ASP A 160 9.45 17.27 21.12
C ASP A 160 9.36 16.58 19.73
N ALA A 161 9.02 15.29 19.72
CA ALA A 161 8.85 14.51 18.49
C ALA A 161 7.76 15.05 17.54
N ILE A 162 6.61 15.48 18.09
CA ILE A 162 5.50 16.03 17.31
C ILE A 162 5.90 17.39 16.71
N VAL A 163 6.57 18.23 17.50
CA VAL A 163 7.08 19.53 17.05
C VAL A 163 8.14 19.36 15.97
N ASP A 164 9.13 18.48 16.17
CA ASP A 164 10.18 18.17 15.20
C ASP A 164 9.63 17.56 13.90
N ALA A 165 8.48 16.89 13.97
CA ALA A 165 7.78 16.37 12.80
C ALA A 165 6.92 17.44 12.08
N GLY A 166 6.79 18.65 12.64
CA GLY A 166 5.92 19.70 12.10
C GLY A 166 4.44 19.30 12.13
N LEU A 167 4.05 18.38 13.00
CA LEU A 167 2.68 17.86 13.07
C LEU A 167 1.85 18.68 14.06
N PRO A 168 0.71 19.24 13.65
CA PRO A 168 -0.16 19.94 14.58
C PRO A 168 -0.95 18.95 15.43
N TRP A 169 -1.14 19.25 16.72
CA TRP A 169 -1.90 18.42 17.66
C TRP A 169 -3.33 18.12 17.21
N LYS A 170 -3.96 18.99 16.41
CA LYS A 170 -5.27 18.76 15.78
C LYS A 170 -5.36 17.51 14.89
N ARG A 171 -4.22 16.94 14.49
CA ARG A 171 -4.16 15.70 13.69
C ARG A 171 -3.89 14.46 14.55
N PHE A 172 -3.78 14.61 15.87
CA PHE A 172 -3.53 13.51 16.77
C PHE A 172 -4.79 12.67 16.93
N ALA A 173 -4.80 11.47 16.33
CA ALA A 173 -5.99 10.62 16.29
C ALA A 173 -6.07 9.62 17.45
N GLY A 174 -4.92 9.14 17.93
CA GLY A 174 -4.90 8.05 18.90
C GLY A 174 -3.52 7.75 19.44
N ILE A 175 -3.50 7.06 20.57
CA ILE A 175 -2.30 6.57 21.25
C ILE A 175 -2.49 5.11 21.60
N THR A 176 -1.48 4.28 21.30
CA THR A 176 -1.46 2.86 21.69
C THR A 176 -0.33 2.62 22.68
N THR A 177 -0.63 2.03 23.84
CA THR A 177 0.36 1.81 24.92
C THR A 177 0.40 0.36 25.37
N ASP A 178 1.49 -0.07 26.02
CA ASP A 178 1.69 -1.45 26.51
C ASP A 178 0.94 -1.77 27.82
N GLY A 179 0.26 -0.77 28.42
CA GLY A 179 -0.52 -0.97 29.64
C GLY A 179 0.25 -0.69 30.94
N ALA A 180 1.56 -0.42 30.86
CA ALA A 180 2.36 -0.18 32.06
C ALA A 180 1.80 0.99 32.90
N PRO A 181 2.01 1.02 34.23
CA PRO A 181 1.48 2.09 35.09
C PRO A 181 1.90 3.50 34.67
N SER A 182 3.11 3.67 34.12
CA SER A 182 3.59 4.94 33.55
C SER A 182 2.83 5.35 32.28
N MET A 183 2.13 4.43 31.61
CA MET A 183 1.38 4.70 30.40
C MET A 183 -0.11 4.93 30.69
N THR A 184 -0.73 4.05 31.49
CA THR A 184 -2.19 4.01 31.71
C THR A 184 -2.66 4.63 33.02
N GLY A 185 -1.74 5.11 33.87
CA GLY A 185 -2.08 5.75 35.14
C GLY A 185 -3.12 6.87 35.01
N ARG A 186 -4.16 6.84 35.85
CA ARG A 186 -5.33 7.74 35.76
C ARG A 186 -4.98 9.24 35.78
N ARG A 187 -3.96 9.65 36.55
CA ARG A 187 -3.56 11.06 36.70
C ARG A 187 -2.21 11.39 36.08
N ASN A 188 -1.26 10.47 36.21
CA ASN A 188 0.13 10.63 35.84
C ASN A 188 0.58 9.55 34.87
N GLY A 189 -0.33 8.93 34.12
CA GLY A 189 0.00 8.07 32.99
C GLY A 189 0.13 8.89 31.72
N LEU A 190 0.93 8.42 30.76
CA LEU A 190 1.10 9.07 29.46
C LEU A 190 -0.23 9.39 28.78
N VAL A 191 -1.18 8.46 28.77
CA VAL A 191 -2.50 8.67 28.15
C VAL A 191 -3.19 9.87 28.80
N ALA A 192 -3.21 9.96 30.13
CA ALA A 192 -3.83 11.08 30.84
C ALA A 192 -3.13 12.43 30.56
N LEU A 193 -1.81 12.42 30.38
CA LEU A 193 -1.05 13.62 30.01
C LEU A 193 -1.38 14.08 28.59
N VAL A 194 -1.48 13.14 27.64
CA VAL A 194 -1.86 13.43 26.25
C VAL A 194 -3.29 13.97 26.16
N GLN A 195 -4.26 13.35 26.83
CA GLN A 195 -5.64 13.87 26.80
C GLN A 195 -5.74 15.29 27.38
N ARG A 196 -4.98 15.59 28.43
CA ARG A 196 -4.93 16.96 28.98
C ARG A 196 -4.40 17.95 27.95
N LYS A 197 -3.31 17.59 27.27
CA LYS A 197 -2.72 18.43 26.22
C LYS A 197 -3.69 18.65 25.05
N LEU A 198 -4.43 17.63 24.64
CA LEU A 198 -5.46 17.77 23.62
C LEU A 198 -6.59 18.70 24.05
N GLY A 199 -7.02 18.61 25.31
CA GLY A 199 -8.00 19.54 25.89
C GLY A 199 -7.51 21.00 25.91
N GLU A 200 -6.24 21.24 26.23
CA GLU A 200 -5.61 22.57 26.15
C GLU A 200 -5.56 23.11 24.72
N GLU A 201 -5.39 22.24 23.72
CA GLU A 201 -5.36 22.57 22.29
C GLU A 201 -6.76 22.60 21.64
N GLY A 202 -7.83 22.35 22.42
CA GLY A 202 -9.21 22.31 21.91
C GLY A 202 -9.49 21.17 20.93
N VAL A 203 -8.76 20.06 21.05
CA VAL A 203 -8.90 18.86 20.20
C VAL A 203 -9.74 17.82 20.93
N GLU A 204 -10.56 17.07 20.19
CA GLU A 204 -11.30 15.94 20.72
C GLU A 204 -10.37 14.89 21.36
N GLU A 205 -10.92 14.13 22.31
CA GLU A 205 -10.18 13.11 23.03
C GLU A 205 -9.63 12.05 22.06
N ALA A 206 -8.34 11.76 22.15
CA ALA A 206 -7.70 10.78 21.29
C ALA A 206 -8.12 9.36 21.65
N ILE A 207 -8.19 8.48 20.65
CA ILE A 207 -8.47 7.06 20.89
C ILE A 207 -7.29 6.45 21.64
N ALA A 208 -7.51 6.00 22.88
CA ALA A 208 -6.52 5.29 23.67
C ALA A 208 -6.71 3.77 23.52
N LEU A 209 -5.72 3.10 22.94
CA LEU A 209 -5.69 1.65 22.76
C LEU A 209 -4.63 1.01 23.66
N HIS A 210 -4.94 -0.19 24.14
CA HIS A 210 -3.95 -1.07 24.73
C HIS A 210 -3.38 -1.97 23.63
N CYS A 211 -2.05 -2.10 23.58
CA CYS A 211 -1.35 -2.87 22.57
C CYS A 211 -1.80 -4.34 22.62
N ILE A 212 -2.30 -4.87 21.50
CA ILE A 212 -2.79 -6.26 21.43
C ILE A 212 -1.74 -7.30 21.83
N ILE A 213 -0.45 -6.99 21.62
CA ILE A 213 0.67 -7.86 22.01
C ILE A 213 0.78 -7.98 23.54
N HIS A 214 0.33 -6.96 24.28
CA HIS A 214 0.39 -6.89 25.73
C HIS A 214 -0.99 -7.11 26.41
N GLN A 215 -2.06 -7.35 25.64
CA GLN A 215 -3.41 -7.58 26.17
C GLN A 215 -3.59 -8.95 26.87
N GLN A 216 -2.60 -9.84 26.80
CA GLN A 216 -2.68 -11.22 27.32
C GLN A 216 -1.59 -11.58 28.36
N ALA A 217 -1.07 -10.60 29.10
CA ALA A 217 -0.19 -10.87 30.24
C ALA A 217 -0.98 -10.89 31.56
#